data_AF-A0A6L2M350-F1
#
_entry.id   AF-A0A6L2M350-F1
#
_cell.length_a   1.000
_cell.length_b   1.000
_cell.length_c   1.000
_cell.angle_alpha   90.00
_cell.angle_beta   90.00
_cell.angle_gamma   90.00
#
_symmetry.space_group_name_H-M   'P 1'
#
loop_
_entity.id
_entity.type
_entity.pdbx_description
1 polymer ?
#
loop_
_entity_poly.entity_id
_entity_poly.type
_entity_poly.pdbx_seq_one_letter_code
_entity_poly.pdbx_strand_id
1 'polypeptide(L)'
;MAIDSTPSTEPHPSWFTPKRLLVVFCVINMVNYIDRGAIASNGVNGSLRTCTESGVCSDGSGIQGDFDLSNFKDGVLSSAFMVGLLIASPIFASLAKR
;
A
#
# COMPACT_ATOMS: atom_id res chain seq x y z
N MET A 1 57.21 12.40 15.16
CA MET A 1 55.73 12.34 15.03
C MET A 1 55.41 11.08 14.25
N ALA A 2 54.99 10.02 14.93
CA ALA A 2 54.54 8.80 14.27
C ALA A 2 53.11 9.02 13.78
N ILE A 3 52.89 8.87 12.48
CA ILE A 3 51.56 8.80 11.89
C ILE A 3 51.01 7.40 12.17
N ASP A 4 50.08 7.33 13.12
CA ASP A 4 49.35 6.11 13.43
C ASP A 4 48.31 5.87 12.32
N SER A 5 48.66 5.01 11.37
CA SER A 5 47.76 4.55 10.32
C SER A 5 46.90 3.41 10.86
N THR A 6 45.95 3.73 11.73
CA THR A 6 44.90 2.79 12.12
C THR A 6 43.85 2.76 11.01
N PRO A 7 43.66 1.65 10.26
CA PRO A 7 42.57 1.56 9.31
C PRO A 7 41.25 1.60 10.09
N SER A 8 40.44 2.61 9.82
CA SER A 8 39.05 2.66 10.27
C SER A 8 38.32 1.49 9.64
N THR A 9 38.24 0.38 10.35
CA THR A 9 37.32 -0.70 10.03
C THR A 9 35.93 -0.14 10.29
N GLU A 10 35.30 0.44 9.26
CA GLU A 10 33.88 0.78 9.34
C GLU A 10 33.15 -0.50 9.76
N PRO A 11 32.36 -0.46 10.85
CA PRO A 11 31.66 -1.64 11.31
C PRO A 11 30.64 -2.00 10.24
N HIS A 12 30.95 -2.99 9.39
CA HIS A 12 29.98 -3.57 8.46
C HIS A 12 28.78 -4.01 9.30
N PRO A 13 27.62 -3.32 9.21
CA PRO A 13 26.50 -3.64 10.06
C PRO A 13 25.99 -5.02 9.63
N SER A 14 26.16 -6.03 10.49
CA SER A 14 25.71 -7.41 10.23
C SER A 14 24.20 -7.51 9.96
N TRP A 15 23.47 -6.45 10.31
CA TRP A 15 22.05 -6.30 10.06
C TRP A 15 21.71 -6.20 8.55
N PHE A 16 22.61 -5.66 7.72
CA PHE A 16 22.40 -5.43 6.29
C PHE A 16 22.88 -6.60 5.41
N THR A 17 22.52 -7.83 5.79
CA THR A 17 22.85 -9.01 4.97
C THR A 17 21.90 -9.10 3.75
N PRO A 18 22.38 -9.47 2.55
CA PRO A 18 21.53 -9.59 1.35
C PRO A 18 20.27 -10.45 1.53
N LYS A 19 20.38 -11.55 2.30
CA LYS A 19 19.24 -12.42 2.63
C LYS A 19 18.16 -11.70 3.44
N ARG A 20 18.56 -10.88 4.42
CA ARG A 20 17.62 -10.12 5.26
C ARG A 20 16.94 -9.01 4.45
N LEU A 21 17.72 -8.33 3.61
CA LEU A 21 17.20 -7.30 2.71
C LEU A 21 16.17 -7.87 1.72
N LEU A 22 16.45 -9.05 1.15
CA LEU A 22 15.51 -9.76 0.27
C LEU A 22 14.19 -10.07 0.98
N VAL A 23 14.25 -10.62 2.20
CA VAL A 23 13.04 -10.93 2.98
C VAL A 23 12.24 -9.65 3.24
N VAL A 24 12.89 -8.56 3.61
CA VAL A 24 12.23 -7.26 3.81
C VAL A 24 11.55 -6.78 2.53
N PHE A 25 12.22 -6.83 1.37
CA PHE A 25 11.59 -6.46 0.11
C PHE A 25 10.43 -7.37 -0.30
N CYS A 26 10.52 -8.67 -0.04
CA CYS A 26 9.41 -9.60 -0.28
C CYS A 26 8.20 -9.26 0.61
N VAL A 27 8.41 -8.98 1.89
CA VAL A 27 7.33 -8.59 2.81
C VAL A 27 6.70 -7.27 2.37
N ILE A 28 7.51 -6.26 2.02
CA ILE A 28 6.98 -4.97 1.53
C ILE A 28 6.15 -5.16 0.24
N ASN A 29 6.64 -5.97 -0.72
CA ASN A 29 5.88 -6.27 -1.93
C ASN A 29 4.58 -7.02 -1.63
N MET A 30 4.62 -7.99 -0.71
CA MET A 30 3.43 -8.72 -0.29
C MET A 30 2.39 -7.78 0.34
N VAL A 31 2.81 -6.90 1.25
CA VAL A 31 1.92 -5.91 1.88
C VAL A 31 1.31 -4.97 0.84
N ASN A 32 2.11 -4.44 -0.09
CA ASN A 32 1.60 -3.57 -1.16
C ASN A 32 0.59 -4.29 -2.07
N TYR A 33 0.78 -5.60 -2.29
CA TYR A 33 -0.14 -6.39 -3.10
C TYR A 33 -1.45 -6.69 -2.36
N ILE A 34 -1.37 -6.97 -1.05
CA ILE A 34 -2.53 -7.16 -0.19
C ILE A 34 -3.36 -5.89 -0.10
N ASP A 35 -2.73 -4.72 0.07
CA ASP A 35 -3.43 -3.43 0.16
C ASP A 35 -4.23 -3.13 -1.13
N ARG A 36 -3.59 -3.31 -2.30
CA ARG A 36 -4.27 -3.24 -3.61
C ARG A 36 -5.41 -4.24 -3.74
N GLY A 37 -5.17 -5.48 -3.31
CA GLY A 37 -6.15 -6.56 -3.37
C GLY A 37 -7.34 -6.32 -2.44
N ALA A 38 -7.11 -5.71 -1.27
CA ALA A 38 -8.15 -5.35 -0.32
C ALA A 38 -9.06 -4.26 -0.91
N ILE A 39 -8.49 -3.19 -1.45
CA ILE A 39 -9.26 -2.10 -2.09
C ILE A 39 -10.08 -2.62 -3.29
N ALA A 40 -9.52 -3.55 -4.07
CA ALA A 40 -10.20 -4.13 -5.23
C ALA A 40 -11.14 -5.31 -4.89
N SER A 41 -11.22 -5.75 -3.64
CA SER A 41 -11.97 -6.95 -3.27
C SER A 41 -13.45 -6.64 -3.03
N ASN A 42 -14.31 -7.44 -3.65
CA ASN A 42 -15.77 -7.40 -3.46
C ASN A 42 -16.20 -7.60 -2.00
N GLY A 43 -15.35 -8.18 -1.14
CA GLY A 43 -15.62 -8.35 0.29
C GLY A 43 -15.51 -7.04 1.10
N VAL A 44 -14.79 -6.05 0.60
CA VAL A 44 -14.61 -4.73 1.25
C VAL A 44 -15.39 -3.66 0.50
N ASN A 45 -15.54 -3.83 -0.81
CA ASN A 45 -16.37 -2.99 -1.65
C ASN A 45 -17.87 -3.14 -1.29
N GLY A 46 -18.33 -4.39 -1.20
CA GLY A 46 -19.68 -4.75 -0.80
C GLY A 46 -20.74 -4.35 -1.82
N SER A 47 -21.91 -3.92 -1.34
CA SER A 47 -23.07 -3.60 -2.19
C SER A 47 -23.88 -2.46 -1.62
N LEU A 48 -24.38 -1.58 -2.50
CA LEU A 48 -25.28 -0.50 -2.11
C LEU A 48 -26.59 -1.04 -1.50
N ARG A 49 -27.18 -0.28 -0.57
CA ARG A 49 -28.53 -0.56 -0.06
C ARG A 49 -29.52 -0.39 -1.21
N THR A 50 -30.32 -1.41 -1.48
CA THR A 50 -31.37 -1.34 -2.52
C THR A 50 -32.72 -1.66 -1.90
N CYS A 51 -33.73 -0.86 -2.20
CA CYS A 51 -35.11 -1.10 -1.80
C CYS A 51 -35.94 -1.44 -3.03
N THR A 52 -36.68 -2.54 -2.98
CA THR A 52 -37.64 -2.89 -4.04
C THR A 52 -38.89 -2.02 -3.95
N GLU A 53 -39.64 -1.88 -5.05
CA GLU A 53 -40.90 -1.11 -5.06
C GLU A 53 -41.96 -1.65 -4.07
N SER A 54 -41.82 -2.90 -3.65
CA SER A 54 -42.61 -3.55 -2.59
C SER A 54 -42.22 -3.14 -1.16
N GLY A 55 -41.24 -2.24 -0.98
CA GLY A 55 -40.83 -1.70 0.33
C GLY A 55 -39.86 -2.58 1.11
N VAL A 56 -39.33 -3.65 0.51
CA VAL A 56 -38.30 -4.50 1.13
C VAL A 56 -36.92 -3.94 0.79
N CYS A 57 -36.17 -3.53 1.82
CA CYS A 57 -34.81 -3.04 1.67
C CYS A 57 -33.80 -4.14 2.01
N SER A 58 -32.85 -4.39 1.11
CA SER A 58 -31.65 -5.17 1.42
C SER A 58 -30.63 -4.23 2.03
N ASP A 59 -30.11 -4.58 3.21
CA ASP A 59 -29.02 -3.82 3.83
C ASP A 59 -27.80 -3.76 2.92
N GLY A 60 -27.15 -2.60 2.91
CA GLY A 60 -25.87 -2.43 2.23
C GLY A 60 -24.78 -3.22 2.96
N SER A 61 -23.75 -3.61 2.23
CA SER A 61 -22.58 -4.29 2.80
C SER A 61 -21.30 -3.60 2.35
N GLY A 62 -20.21 -3.79 3.11
CA GLY A 62 -18.91 -3.20 2.80
C GLY A 62 -18.89 -1.67 2.80
N ILE A 63 -17.84 -1.09 2.23
CA ILE A 63 -17.60 0.36 2.19
C ILE A 63 -18.64 1.07 1.31
N GLN A 64 -19.17 0.43 0.27
CA GLN A 64 -20.27 0.99 -0.52
C GLN A 64 -21.55 1.12 0.30
N GLY A 65 -21.85 0.14 1.16
CA GLY A 65 -23.00 0.18 2.07
C GLY A 65 -22.82 1.17 3.22
N ASP A 66 -21.67 1.16 3.88
CA ASP A 66 -21.39 1.99 5.05
C ASP A 66 -21.27 3.50 4.71
N PHE A 67 -20.71 3.83 3.54
CA PHE A 67 -20.49 5.21 3.10
C PHE A 67 -21.41 5.65 1.95
N ASP A 68 -22.39 4.81 1.56
CA ASP A 68 -23.32 5.06 0.44
C ASP A 68 -22.60 5.51 -0.85
N LEU A 69 -21.56 4.75 -1.21
CA LEU A 69 -20.71 5.07 -2.36
C LEU A 69 -21.32 4.52 -3.65
N SER A 70 -21.60 5.40 -4.61
CA SER A 70 -21.89 4.95 -5.98
C SER A 70 -20.65 4.30 -6.60
N ASN A 71 -20.86 3.40 -7.57
CA ASN A 71 -19.79 2.74 -8.33
C ASN A 71 -18.76 3.73 -8.91
N PHE A 72 -19.17 4.96 -9.21
CA PHE A 72 -18.26 6.02 -9.64
C PHE A 72 -17.32 6.48 -8.52
N LYS A 73 -17.85 6.78 -7.34
CA LYS A 73 -17.04 7.26 -6.20
C LYS A 73 -16.05 6.19 -5.74
N ASP A 74 -16.49 4.95 -5.75
CA ASP A 74 -15.68 3.79 -5.42
C ASP A 74 -14.55 3.55 -6.46
N GLY A 75 -14.85 3.72 -7.75
CA GLY A 75 -13.82 3.76 -8.80
C GLY A 75 -12.83 4.93 -8.66
N VAL A 76 -13.31 6.10 -8.21
CA VAL A 76 -12.45 7.26 -7.90
C VAL A 76 -11.51 6.95 -6.72
N LEU A 77 -11.97 6.23 -5.71
CA LEU A 77 -11.16 5.85 -4.55
C LEU A 77 -9.97 4.94 -4.96
N SER A 78 -10.23 3.91 -5.74
CA SER A 78 -9.20 2.98 -6.25
C SER A 78 -8.20 3.69 -7.19
N SER A 79 -8.69 4.58 -8.05
CA SER A 79 -7.82 5.35 -8.96
C SER A 79 -6.94 6.36 -8.23
N ALA A 80 -7.47 7.06 -7.21
CA ALA A 80 -6.68 7.98 -6.38
C ALA A 80 -5.50 7.25 -5.70
N PHE A 81 -5.72 6.03 -5.22
CA PHE A 81 -4.67 5.19 -4.63
C PHE A 81 -3.57 4.84 -5.65
N MET A 82 -3.93 4.39 -6.86
CA MET A 82 -2.94 4.09 -7.90
C MET A 82 -2.13 5.32 -8.32
N VAL A 83 -2.79 6.47 -8.45
CA VAL A 83 -2.12 7.75 -8.77
C VAL A 83 -1.16 8.16 -7.65
N GLY A 84 -1.55 7.96 -6.39
CA GLY A 84 -0.67 8.20 -5.24
C GLY A 84 0.63 7.40 -5.31
N LEU A 85 0.56 6.11 -5.67
CA LEU A 85 1.75 5.26 -5.86
C LEU A 85 2.63 5.72 -7.03
N LEU A 86 2.01 6.21 -8.11
CA LEU A 86 2.75 6.74 -9.26
C LEU A 86 3.49 8.03 -8.91
N ILE A 87 2.87 8.92 -8.14
CA ILE A 87 3.50 10.18 -7.69
C ILE A 87 4.59 9.92 -6.66
N ALA A 88 4.38 8.95 -5.77
CA ALA A 88 5.36 8.57 -4.76
C ALA A 88 6.66 8.03 -5.39
N SER A 89 6.57 7.31 -6.51
CA SER A 89 7.72 6.67 -7.18
C SER A 89 8.88 7.63 -7.53
N PRO A 90 8.68 8.74 -8.27
CA PRO A 90 9.76 9.69 -8.57
C PRO A 90 10.26 10.44 -7.32
N ILE A 91 9.41 10.67 -6.32
CA ILE A 91 9.81 11.31 -5.06
C ILE A 91 10.78 10.40 -4.30
N PHE A 92 10.43 9.14 -4.10
CA PHE A 92 11.30 8.16 -3.44
C PHE A 92 12.58 7.93 -4.23
N ALA A 93 12.52 7.87 -5.57
CA ALA A 93 13.72 7.75 -6.40
C ALA A 93 14.66 8.96 -6.27
N SER A 94 14.11 10.16 -6.10
CA SER A 94 14.89 11.38 -5.85
C SER A 94 15.52 11.39 -4.46
N LEU A 95 14.76 10.97 -3.44
CA LEU A 95 15.22 10.91 -2.05
C LEU A 95 16.28 9.82 -1.84
N ALA A 96 16.14 8.66 -2.46
CA ALA A 96 17.10 7.55 -2.33
C ALA A 96 18.45 7.82 -3.02
N LYS A 97 18.52 8.84 -3.89
CA LYS A 97 19.76 9.30 -4.51
C LYS A 97 20.59 10.23 -3.61
N ARG A 98 19.98 10.80 -2.57
CA ARG A 98 20.65 11.61 -1.56
C ARG A 98 21.10 10.73 -0.41
#